data_AF-A0A4Y9QH24-F1
#
_entry.id   AF-A0A4Y9QH24-F1
#
_cell.length_a   1.000
_cell.length_b   1.000
_cell.length_c   1.000
_cell.angle_alpha   90.00
_cell.angle_beta   90.00
_cell.angle_gamma   90.00
#
_symmetry.space_group_name_H-M   'P 1'
#
loop_
_entity.id
_entity.type
_entity.pdbx_description
1 polymer ?
#
loop_
_entity_poly.entity_id
_entity_poly.type
_entity_poly.pdbx_seq_one_letter_code
_entity_poly.pdbx_strand_id
1 'polypeptide(L)' 'MSDSEYVVGRRAGAEGRPVGERHAVIAAAVRKGAPFRTECGVQVDVIDGDWPPEGADEHACPVCSRDTGTPWV' A
#
# COMPACT_ATOMS: atom_id res chain seq x y z
N MET A 1 10.81 8.66 13.71
CA MET A 1 9.69 8.11 12.92
C MET A 1 9.84 6.61 13.01
N SER A 2 8.81 5.90 13.47
CA SER A 2 8.81 4.43 13.34
C SER A 2 8.78 4.15 11.84
N ASP A 3 9.87 3.62 11.28
CA ASP A 3 9.82 3.09 9.92
C ASP A 3 8.78 1.98 9.92
N SER A 4 7.59 2.26 9.38
CA SER A 4 6.59 1.23 9.16
C SER A 4 7.18 0.15 8.25
N GLU A 5 6.99 -1.11 8.60
CA GLU A 5 7.43 -2.26 7.78
C GLU A 5 6.81 -2.23 6.37
N TYR A 6 5.64 -1.60 6.27
CA TYR A 6 4.83 -1.49 5.08
C TYR A 6 4.66 -0.03 4.64
N VAL A 7 4.60 0.15 3.33
CA VAL A 7 4.18 1.39 2.67
C VAL A 7 2.89 1.14 1.89
N VAL A 8 2.19 2.22 1.57
CA VAL A 8 0.98 2.17 0.75
C VAL A 8 1.40 2.15 -0.73
N GLY A 9 0.87 1.17 -1.47
CA GLY A 9 0.99 1.08 -2.90
C GLY A 9 -0.37 1.12 -3.60
N ARG A 10 -0.40 1.75 -4.78
CA ARG A 10 -1.59 1.87 -5.65
C ARG A 10 -1.24 1.65 -7.12
N ARG A 11 -2.24 1.38 -7.94
CA ARG A 11 -2.07 1.32 -9.40
C ARG A 11 -1.79 2.72 -9.96
N ALA A 12 -0.97 2.79 -10.99
CA ALA A 12 -0.80 4.03 -11.75
C ALA A 12 -2.00 4.25 -12.69
N GLY A 13 -2.65 5.40 -12.57
CA GLY A 13 -3.62 5.89 -13.54
C GLY A 13 -2.95 6.44 -14.82
N ALA A 14 -3.76 6.98 -15.73
CA ALA A 14 -3.30 7.47 -17.04
C ALA A 14 -2.18 8.52 -16.96
N GLU A 15 -2.14 9.31 -15.88
CA GLU A 15 -1.13 10.35 -15.64
C GLU A 15 -0.03 9.92 -14.66
N GLY A 16 0.09 8.62 -14.38
CA GLY A 16 1.00 8.11 -13.34
C GLY A 16 0.56 8.43 -11.91
N ARG A 17 -0.64 9.00 -11.74
CA ARG A 17 -1.21 9.32 -10.43
C ARG A 17 -1.74 8.04 -9.77
N PRO A 18 -1.58 7.87 -8.45
CA PRO A 18 -2.10 6.71 -7.74
C PRO A 18 -3.63 6.71 -7.76
N VAL A 19 -4.23 5.60 -8.17
CA VAL A 19 -5.69 5.43 -8.25
C VAL A 19 -6.14 4.11 -7.64
N GLY A 20 -7.42 4.07 -7.23
CA GLY A 20 -8.08 2.87 -6.75
C GLY A 20 -7.69 2.48 -5.32
N GLU A 21 -7.76 1.18 -5.05
CA GLU A 21 -7.55 0.56 -3.74
C GLU A 21 -6.09 0.69 -3.27
N ARG A 22 -5.93 0.96 -1.98
CA ARG A 22 -4.63 1.04 -1.30
C ARG A 22 -4.22 -0.33 -0.79
N HIS A 23 -2.99 -0.72 -1.11
CA HIS A 23 -2.44 -2.00 -0.70
C HIS A 23 -1.18 -1.82 0.14
N ALA A 24 -0.94 -2.75 1.06
CA ALA A 24 0.32 -2.79 1.81
C ALA A 24 1.42 -3.44 0.96
N VAL A 25 2.56 -2.76 0.84
CA VAL A 25 3.78 -3.22 0.18
C VAL A 25 4.91 -3.21 1.19
N ILE A 26 5.71 -4.27 1.29
CA ILE A 26 6.89 -4.29 2.15
C ILE A 26 7.85 -3.16 1.75
N ALA A 27 8.21 -2.27 2.66
CA ALA A 27 9.04 -1.10 2.39
C ALA A 27 10.39 -1.49 1.76
N ALA A 28 10.98 -2.61 2.20
CA ALA A 28 12.21 -3.15 1.64
C ALA A 28 12.08 -3.60 0.16
N ALA A 29 10.88 -3.99 -0.29
CA ALA A 29 10.64 -4.42 -1.67
C ALA A 29 10.66 -3.25 -2.66
N VAL A 30 10.35 -2.02 -2.21
CA VAL A 30 10.31 -0.81 -3.06
C VAL A 30 11.66 -0.52 -3.71
N ARG A 31 12.77 -0.88 -3.04
CA ARG A 31 14.13 -0.69 -3.55
C ARG A 31 14.42 -1.44 -4.85
N LYS A 32 13.60 -2.44 -5.21
CA LYS A 32 13.76 -3.25 -6.43
C LYS A 32 13.15 -2.62 -7.68
N GLY A 33 12.40 -1.52 -7.52
CA GLY A 33 11.69 -0.86 -8.60
C GLY A 33 10.29 -1.44 -8.85
N ALA A 34 9.42 -0.64 -9.47
CA ALA A 34 8.07 -1.03 -9.84
C ALA A 34 8.05 -2.06 -10.99
N PRO A 35 7.02 -2.91 -11.10
CA PRO A 35 5.84 -2.99 -10.22
C PRO A 35 6.15 -3.69 -8.89
N PHE A 36 5.48 -3.24 -7.83
CA PHE A 36 5.63 -3.77 -6.48
C PHE A 36 4.57 -4.83 -6.20
N ARG A 37 4.96 -5.89 -5.50
CA ARG A 37 4.04 -6.92 -5.04
C ARG A 37 3.53 -6.57 -3.64
N THR A 38 2.21 -6.58 -3.48
CA THR A 38 1.54 -6.32 -2.22
C THR A 38 1.39 -7.60 -1.41
N GLU A 39 1.08 -7.47 -0.11
CA GLU A 39 0.86 -8.62 0.78
C GLU A 39 -0.29 -9.52 0.29
N CYS A 40 -1.35 -8.94 -0.28
CA CYS A 40 -2.45 -9.71 -0.86
C CYS A 40 -2.14 -10.31 -2.24
N GLY A 41 -0.94 -10.07 -2.78
CA GLY A 41 -0.49 -10.59 -4.07
C GLY A 41 -0.85 -9.74 -5.29
N VAL A 42 -1.54 -8.62 -5.09
CA VAL A 42 -1.81 -7.62 -6.15
C VAL A 42 -0.50 -6.92 -6.54
N GLN A 43 -0.41 -6.50 -7.80
CA GLN A 43 0.67 -5.64 -8.27
C GLN A 43 0.21 -4.18 -8.31
N VAL A 44 1.09 -3.30 -7.85
CA VAL A 44 0.90 -1.84 -7.79
C VAL A 44 2.13 -1.15 -8.35
N ASP A 45 1.96 0.06 -8.88
CA ASP A 45 2.99 0.74 -9.68
C ASP A 45 3.61 1.93 -8.96
N VAL A 46 2.88 2.49 -7.99
CA VAL A 46 3.26 3.72 -7.28
C VAL A 46 3.13 3.54 -5.78
N ILE A 47 4.05 4.16 -5.04
CA ILE A 47 4.04 4.25 -3.58
C ILE A 47 3.61 5.67 -3.21
N ASP A 48 2.65 5.80 -2.30
CA ASP A 48 2.01 7.09 -1.99
C ASP A 48 2.03 7.47 -0.50
N GLY A 49 2.65 6.65 0.36
CA GLY A 49 2.83 6.97 1.77
C GLY A 49 3.17 5.76 2.62
N ASP A 50 3.14 5.94 3.94
CA ASP A 50 3.36 4.87 4.93
C ASP A 50 2.07 4.11 5.22
N TRP A 51 2.20 2.82 5.54
CA TRP A 51 1.08 2.00 6.02
C TRP A 51 1.09 1.92 7.56
N PRO A 52 -0.08 1.91 8.22
CA PRO A 52 -1.40 2.15 7.66
C PRO A 52 -1.57 3.60 7.18
N PRO A 53 -2.39 3.84 6.14
CA PRO A 53 -2.66 5.21 5.70
C PRO A 53 -3.24 6.02 6.87
N GLU A 54 -2.91 7.31 6.94
CA GLU A 54 -3.48 8.18 7.97
C GLU A 54 -5.00 8.27 7.81
N GLY A 55 -5.74 7.81 8.83
CA GLY A 55 -7.19 7.81 8.88
C GLY A 55 -7.85 6.47 8.55
N ALA A 56 -9.11 6.30 8.97
CA ALA A 56 -9.95 5.14 8.63
C ALA A 56 -10.38 5.23 7.16
N ASP A 57 -9.47 4.88 6.26
CA ASP A 57 -9.63 5.16 4.84
C ASP A 57 -10.47 4.09 4.13
N GLU A 58 -11.63 4.49 3.58
CA GLU A 58 -12.61 3.62 2.90
C GLU A 58 -12.06 2.88 1.67
N HIS A 59 -10.85 3.23 1.22
CA HIS A 59 -10.19 2.63 0.06
C HIS A 59 -9.06 1.66 0.39
N ALA A 60 -8.87 1.27 1.66
CA ALA A 60 -7.89 0.25 2.03
C ALA A 60 -8.32 -1.15 1.58
N CYS A 61 -7.40 -1.91 0.96
CA CYS A 61 -7.63 -3.30 0.61
C CYS A 61 -7.95 -4.11 1.86
N PRO A 62 -9.12 -4.77 1.96
CA PRO A 62 -9.53 -5.45 3.19
C PRO A 62 -8.61 -6.62 3.56
N VAL A 63 -7.95 -7.25 2.56
CA VAL A 63 -6.97 -8.32 2.80
C VAL A 63 -5.69 -7.74 3.40
N CYS A 64 -5.11 -6.72 2.77
CA CYS A 64 -3.92 -6.06 3.30
C CYS A 64 -4.17 -5.48 4.70
N SER A 65 -5.31 -4.83 4.91
CA SER A 65 -5.71 -4.25 6.20
C SER A 65 -5.80 -5.30 7.32
N ARG A 66 -6.43 -6.45 7.03
CA ARG A 66 -6.50 -7.55 7.98
C ARG A 66 -5.12 -8.16 8.25
N ASP A 67 -4.35 -8.44 7.21
CA ASP A 67 -3.13 -9.26 7.30
C ASP A 67 -1.94 -8.47 7.87
N THR A 68 -1.86 -7.16 7.64
CA THR A 68 -0.83 -6.28 8.22
C THR A 68 -1.13 -5.83 9.64
N GLY A 69 -2.25 -6.28 10.21
CA GLY A 69 -2.63 -5.91 11.56
C GLY A 69 -2.96 -4.42 11.64
N THR A 70 -3.80 -3.93 10.72
CA THR A 70 -4.57 -2.69 10.91
C THR A 70 -5.95 -3.03 11.49
N PRO A 71 -6.08 -3.41 12.77
CA PRO A 71 -7.39 -3.48 13.37
C PRO A 71 -7.73 -2.08 13.92
N TRP A 72 -9.00 -1.71 13.74
CA TRP A 72 -9.72 -0.62 14.42
C TRP A 72 -9.73 0.77 13.73
N VAL A 73 -10.93 1.05 13.20
CA VAL A 73 -11.69 2.32 13.17
C VAL A 73 -11.10 3.54 13.87
#